data_AF-A0A4U8Q088-F1
#
_entry.id   AF-A0A4U8Q088-F1
#
_cell.length_a   1.000
_cell.length_b   1.000
_cell.length_c   1.000
_cell.angle_alpha   90.00
_cell.angle_beta   90.00
_cell.angle_gamma   90.00
#
_symmetry.space_group_name_H-M   'P 1'
#
loop_
_entity.id
_entity.type
_entity.pdbx_description
1 polymer ?
#
loop_
_entity_poly.entity_id
_entity_poly.type
_entity_poly.pdbx_seq_one_letter_code
_entity_poly.pdbx_strand_id
1 'polypeptide(L)'
;MSINCEVVKDLLPLYHDNVCSEDSRKLIEEHLSTCLKCTEELKQINEEILTVSHTEDISLISNISKKWKRDILSAFLLGTLMLSILASIGCAAAFMAIGSYVTAEGVLVEPFALIPIAYFFAFTAILSAIGLAVTYLVKHNKKKREIKK
;
A
#
# COMPACT_ATOMS: atom_id res chain seq x y z
N MET A 1 -43.74 20.19 -24.91
CA MET A 1 -43.34 19.45 -26.13
C MET A 1 -42.27 18.49 -25.69
N SER A 2 -42.66 17.28 -25.31
CA SER A 2 -41.77 16.36 -24.60
C SER A 2 -40.75 15.79 -25.57
N ILE A 3 -39.47 16.01 -25.28
CA ILE A 3 -38.34 15.33 -25.91
C ILE A 3 -38.61 13.82 -26.04
N ASN A 4 -38.11 13.22 -27.13
CA ASN A 4 -38.36 11.81 -27.41
C ASN A 4 -37.68 10.92 -26.36
N CYS A 5 -38.34 9.83 -25.98
CA CYS A 5 -37.82 8.90 -24.96
C CYS A 5 -36.46 8.30 -25.35
N GLU A 6 -36.21 8.08 -26.65
CA GLU A 6 -34.91 7.57 -27.13
C GLU A 6 -33.76 8.57 -26.87
N VAL A 7 -34.02 9.86 -27.10
CA VAL A 7 -33.04 10.92 -26.82
C VAL A 7 -32.75 11.01 -25.31
N VAL A 8 -33.78 10.86 -24.48
CA VAL A 8 -33.62 10.84 -23.02
C VAL A 8 -32.81 9.64 -22.58
N LYS A 9 -33.06 8.45 -23.14
CA LYS A 9 -32.34 7.23 -22.84
C LYS A 9 -30.85 7.30 -23.20
N ASP A 10 -30.51 7.92 -24.33
CA ASP A 10 -29.12 8.14 -24.72
C ASP A 10 -28.39 9.13 -23.80
N LEU A 11 -29.14 10.10 -23.25
CA LEU A 11 -28.61 11.12 -22.34
C LEU A 11 -28.65 10.71 -20.86
N LEU A 12 -29.37 9.64 -20.50
CA LEU A 12 -29.54 9.16 -19.13
C LEU A 12 -28.20 8.89 -18.42
N PRO A 13 -27.22 8.19 -19.05
CA PRO A 13 -25.90 7.98 -18.44
C PRO A 13 -25.16 9.30 -18.18
N LEU A 14 -25.20 10.24 -19.14
CA LEU A 14 -24.56 11.55 -19.02
C LEU A 14 -25.23 12.44 -17.97
N TYR A 15 -26.54 12.30 -17.81
CA TYR A 15 -27.33 12.96 -16.78
C TYR A 15 -26.96 12.44 -15.39
N HIS A 16 -26.83 11.12 -15.23
CA HIS A 16 -26.38 10.48 -13.98
C HIS A 16 -24.96 10.92 -13.59
N ASP A 17 -24.05 10.98 -14.57
CA ASP A 17 -22.68 11.47 -14.37
C ASP A 17 -22.59 13.01 -14.16
N ASN A 18 -23.72 13.72 -14.17
CA ASN A 18 -23.83 15.17 -14.01
C ASN A 18 -23.01 16.00 -15.04
N VAL A 19 -22.74 15.44 -16.23
CA VAL A 19 -21.93 16.09 -17.28
C VAL A 19 -22.78 16.92 -18.25
N CYS A 20 -24.11 16.76 -18.22
CA CYS A 20 -25.03 17.55 -19.03
C CYS A 20 -25.01 19.04 -18.68
N SER A 21 -25.24 19.90 -19.68
CA SER A 21 -25.51 21.32 -19.46
C SER A 21 -26.82 21.53 -18.69
N GLU A 22 -26.93 22.66 -17.99
CA GLU A 22 -28.11 23.00 -17.19
C GLU A 22 -29.43 22.98 -18.00
N ASP A 23 -29.37 23.42 -19.26
CA ASP A 23 -30.53 23.42 -20.15
C ASP A 23 -30.98 22.00 -20.51
N SER A 24 -30.03 21.10 -20.80
CA SER A 24 -30.32 19.68 -21.06
C SER A 24 -30.81 18.96 -19.80
N ARG A 25 -30.29 19.32 -18.62
CA ARG A 25 -30.67 18.71 -17.34
C ARG A 25 -32.14 19.01 -16.99
N LYS A 26 -32.57 20.26 -17.12
CA LYS A 26 -33.97 20.67 -16.87
C LYS A 26 -34.96 19.95 -17.80
N LEU A 27 -34.60 19.77 -19.07
CA LEU A 27 -35.42 19.06 -20.05
C LEU A 27 -35.58 17.58 -19.70
N ILE A 28 -34.51 16.95 -19.19
CA ILE A 28 -34.53 15.55 -18.75
C ILE A 28 -35.36 15.41 -17.47
N GLU A 29 -35.22 16.32 -16.48
CA GLU A 29 -36.02 16.33 -15.25
C GLU A 29 -37.53 16.47 -15.53
N GLU A 30 -37.91 17.38 -16.43
CA GLU A 30 -39.30 17.55 -16.86
C GLU A 30 -39.85 16.26 -17.49
N HIS A 31 -39.04 15.58 -18.31
CA HIS A 31 -39.42 14.30 -18.92
C HIS A 31 -39.50 13.15 -17.91
N LEU A 32 -38.56 13.06 -16.97
CA LEU A 32 -38.56 12.04 -15.91
C LEU A 32 -39.80 12.19 -14.99
N SER A 33 -40.28 13.42 -14.76
CA SER A 33 -41.50 13.66 -13.99
C SER A 33 -42.78 13.13 -14.66
N THR A 34 -42.77 12.97 -15.99
CA THR A 34 -43.93 12.54 -16.79
C THR A 34 -43.81 11.12 -17.34
N CYS A 35 -42.60 10.57 -17.49
CA CYS A 35 -42.34 9.28 -18.09
C CYS A 35 -41.86 8.23 -17.08
N LEU A 36 -42.73 7.24 -16.81
CA LEU A 36 -42.42 6.11 -15.92
C LEU A 36 -41.33 5.18 -16.49
N LYS A 37 -41.26 5.01 -17.82
CA LYS A 37 -40.26 4.14 -18.46
C LYS A 37 -38.83 4.64 -18.24
N CYS A 38 -38.58 5.92 -18.52
CA CYS A 38 -37.25 6.51 -18.35
C CYS A 38 -36.82 6.58 -16.88
N THR A 39 -37.78 6.73 -15.96
CA THR A 39 -37.51 6.70 -14.52
C THR A 39 -37.05 5.32 -14.04
N GLU A 40 -37.67 4.25 -14.56
CA GLU A 40 -37.29 2.88 -14.21
C GLU A 40 -35.92 2.51 -14.79
N GLU A 41 -35.62 2.95 -16.02
CA GLU A 41 -34.30 2.78 -16.64
C GLU A 41 -33.20 3.50 -15.83
N LEU A 42 -33.49 4.70 -15.31
CA LEU A 42 -32.55 5.43 -14.45
C LEU A 42 -32.27 4.69 -13.13
N LYS A 43 -33.25 4.01 -12.56
CA LYS A 43 -33.06 3.16 -11.36
C LYS A 43 -32.21 1.94 -11.66
N GLN A 44 -32.44 1.27 -12.78
CA GLN A 44 -31.67 0.09 -13.19
C GLN A 44 -30.18 0.43 -13.37
N ILE A 45 -29.88 1.56 -14.00
CA ILE A 45 -28.51 2.08 -14.13
C ILE A 45 -27.88 2.30 -12.74
N ASN A 46 -28.63 2.86 -11.80
CA ASN A 46 -28.14 3.12 -10.45
C ASN A 46 -27.90 1.83 -9.63
N GLU A 47 -28.73 0.81 -9.80
CA GLU A 47 -28.61 -0.50 -9.15
C GLU A 47 -27.46 -1.35 -9.73
N GLU A 48 -27.26 -1.36 -11.05
CA GLU A 48 -26.12 -2.04 -11.68
C GLU A 48 -24.78 -1.46 -11.22
N ILE A 49 -24.68 -0.13 -11.06
CA ILE A 49 -23.44 0.50 -10.59
C ILE A 49 -23.17 0.18 -9.10
N LEU A 50 -24.20 0.17 -8.26
CA LEU A 50 -24.07 -0.11 -6.83
C LEU A 50 -23.64 -1.56 -6.56
N THR A 51 -24.07 -2.50 -7.41
CA THR A 51 -23.74 -3.93 -7.27
C THR A 51 -22.32 -4.26 -7.72
N VAL A 52 -21.81 -3.60 -8.77
CA VAL A 52 -20.43 -3.78 -9.27
C VAL A 52 -19.41 -3.11 -8.35
N SER A 53 -19.69 -1.89 -7.86
CA SER A 53 -18.74 -1.11 -7.06
C SER A 53 -18.48 -1.67 -5.65
N HIS A 54 -19.42 -2.42 -5.07
CA HIS A 54 -19.36 -2.73 -3.64
C HIS A 54 -18.63 -4.03 -3.29
N THR A 55 -18.41 -4.95 -4.24
CA THR A 55 -17.93 -6.31 -3.94
C THR A 55 -16.61 -6.67 -4.63
N GLU A 56 -16.38 -6.24 -5.86
CA GLU A 56 -15.18 -6.62 -6.61
C GLU A 56 -14.03 -5.61 -6.43
N ASP A 57 -14.29 -4.32 -6.55
CA ASP A 57 -13.21 -3.31 -6.55
C ASP A 57 -12.52 -3.15 -5.18
N ILE A 58 -13.30 -3.19 -4.09
CA ILE A 58 -12.76 -3.07 -2.72
C ILE A 58 -11.89 -4.29 -2.38
N SER A 59 -12.30 -5.49 -2.81
CA SER A 59 -11.58 -6.72 -2.51
C SER A 59 -10.30 -6.86 -3.36
N LEU A 60 -10.32 -6.44 -4.63
CA LEU A 60 -9.16 -6.41 -5.51
C LEU A 60 -8.10 -5.39 -5.04
N ILE A 61 -8.50 -4.15 -4.72
CA ILE A 61 -7.59 -3.10 -4.23
C ILE A 61 -6.93 -3.50 -2.89
N SER A 62 -7.70 -4.13 -2.00
CA SER A 62 -7.15 -4.57 -0.70
C SER A 62 -6.11 -5.68 -0.84
N ASN A 63 -6.24 -6.57 -1.83
CA ASN A 63 -5.28 -7.65 -2.08
C ASN A 63 -3.99 -7.14 -2.74
N ILE A 64 -4.09 -6.14 -3.61
CA ILE A 64 -2.95 -5.47 -4.24
C ILE A 64 -2.12 -4.73 -3.19
N SER A 65 -2.78 -3.96 -2.31
CA SER A 65 -2.09 -3.18 -1.26
C SER A 65 -1.33 -4.07 -0.26
N LYS A 66 -1.88 -5.23 0.11
CA LYS A 66 -1.20 -6.20 0.99
C LYS A 66 0.06 -6.79 0.36
N LYS A 67 0.04 -7.08 -0.94
CA LYS A 67 1.21 -7.59 -1.68
C LYS A 67 2.30 -6.53 -1.75
N TRP A 68 1.93 -5.29 -2.10
CA TRP A 68 2.86 -4.17 -2.19
C TRP A 68 3.51 -3.83 -0.86
N LYS A 69 2.72 -3.76 0.23
CA LYS A 69 3.26 -3.53 1.59
C LYS A 69 4.27 -4.58 2.01
N ARG A 70 4.04 -5.85 1.66
CA ARG A 70 4.98 -6.94 1.99
C ARG A 70 6.27 -6.86 1.19
N ASP A 71 6.18 -6.49 -0.09
CA ASP A 71 7.36 -6.33 -0.94
C ASP A 71 8.20 -5.11 -0.48
N ILE A 72 7.56 -3.98 -0.15
CA ILE A 72 8.20 -2.83 0.50
C ILE A 72 8.85 -3.22 1.83
N LEU A 73 8.13 -3.95 2.69
CA LEU A 73 8.65 -4.35 4.00
C LEU A 73 9.87 -5.25 3.85
N SER A 74 9.86 -6.18 2.89
CA SER A 74 11.02 -7.05 2.62
C SER A 74 12.23 -6.25 2.12
N ALA A 75 12.03 -5.24 1.26
CA ALA A 75 13.10 -4.37 0.80
C ALA A 75 13.67 -3.51 1.96
N PHE A 76 12.79 -2.98 2.82
CA PHE A 76 13.21 -2.21 4.00
C PHE A 76 14.01 -3.06 5.00
N LEU A 77 13.57 -4.29 5.28
CA LEU A 77 14.29 -5.24 6.14
C LEU A 77 15.66 -5.59 5.55
N LEU A 78 15.73 -5.83 4.24
CA LEU A 78 17.01 -6.11 3.57
C LEU A 78 17.99 -4.93 3.67
N GLY A 79 17.50 -3.70 3.43
CA GLY A 79 18.30 -2.49 3.61
C GLY A 79 18.77 -2.29 5.05
N THR A 80 17.88 -2.48 6.01
CA THR A 80 18.19 -2.39 7.45
C THR A 80 19.25 -3.41 7.85
N LEU A 81 19.15 -4.65 7.35
CA LEU A 81 20.10 -5.72 7.63
C LEU A 81 21.50 -5.36 7.10
N MET A 82 21.60 -4.88 5.85
CA MET A 82 22.88 -4.47 5.26
C MET A 82 23.52 -3.31 6.02
N LEU A 83 22.73 -2.29 6.38
CA LEU A 83 23.21 -1.13 7.13
C LEU A 83 23.70 -1.53 8.53
N SER A 84 22.96 -2.41 9.20
CA SER A 84 23.31 -2.90 10.54
C SER A 84 24.63 -3.66 10.56
N ILE A 85 24.87 -4.49 9.53
CA ILE A 85 26.13 -5.21 9.35
C ILE A 85 27.27 -4.22 9.11
N LEU A 86 27.08 -3.24 8.21
CA LEU A 86 28.10 -2.23 7.93
C LEU A 86 28.45 -1.41 9.19
N ALA A 87 27.44 -1.02 9.98
CA ALA A 87 27.63 -0.31 11.24
C ALA A 87 28.40 -1.15 12.27
N SER A 88 28.10 -2.45 12.37
CA SER A 88 28.82 -3.35 13.27
C SER A 88 30.30 -3.53 12.88
N ILE A 89 30.60 -3.64 11.58
CA ILE A 89 31.98 -3.67 11.07
C ILE A 89 32.69 -2.34 11.35
N GLY A 90 32.00 -1.21 11.15
CA GLY A 90 32.52 0.12 11.46
C GLY A 90 32.86 0.29 12.94
N CYS A 91 32.03 -0.23 13.85
CA CYS A 91 32.31 -0.23 15.28
C CYS A 91 33.57 -1.08 15.60
N ALA A 92 33.70 -2.27 15.01
CA ALA A 92 34.90 -3.09 15.21
C ALA A 92 36.17 -2.40 14.71
N ALA A 93 36.12 -1.79 13.51
CA ALA A 93 37.25 -1.06 12.96
C ALA A 93 37.63 0.16 13.82
N ALA A 94 36.64 0.92 14.30
CA ALA A 94 36.88 2.05 15.19
C ALA A 94 37.48 1.60 16.54
N PHE A 95 37.03 0.47 17.08
CA PHE A 95 37.62 -0.11 18.29
C PHE A 95 39.10 -0.46 18.10
N MET A 96 39.45 -1.06 16.95
CA MET A 96 40.84 -1.36 16.60
C MET A 96 41.69 -0.10 16.37
N ALA A 97 41.11 0.96 15.80
CA ALA A 97 41.84 2.20 15.49
C ALA A 97 42.07 3.09 16.72
N ILE A 98 41.10 3.18 17.63
CA ILE A 98 41.20 4.02 18.84
C ILE A 98 42.06 3.31 19.90
N GLY A 99 41.84 2.01 20.10
CA GLY A 99 42.53 1.23 21.13
C GLY A 99 42.33 1.77 22.55
N SER A 100 43.16 1.31 23.49
CA SER A 100 43.28 1.90 24.82
C SER A 100 44.58 2.69 24.87
N TYR A 101 44.51 3.94 25.30
CA TYR A 101 45.67 4.79 25.46
C TYR A 101 45.60 5.58 26.77
N VAL A 102 46.78 5.96 27.27
CA VAL A 102 46.94 6.76 28.49
C VAL A 102 47.28 8.19 28.06
N THR A 103 46.51 9.14 28.54
CA THR A 103 46.77 10.58 28.33
C THR A 103 47.96 11.05 29.16
N ALA A 104 48.55 12.20 28.82
CA ALA A 104 49.66 12.77 29.58
C ALA A 104 49.34 13.01 31.07
N GLU A 105 48.05 13.16 31.40
CA GLU A 105 47.52 13.31 32.75
C GLU A 105 47.35 11.98 33.50
N GLY A 106 47.80 10.86 32.92
CA GLY A 106 47.65 9.52 33.50
C GLY A 106 46.24 8.94 33.42
N VAL A 107 45.29 9.62 32.76
CA VAL A 107 43.92 9.13 32.58
C VAL A 107 43.91 8.14 31.42
N LEU A 108 43.42 6.94 31.70
CA LEU A 108 43.23 5.86 30.74
C LEU A 108 41.89 6.03 30.04
N VAL A 109 41.89 6.12 28.71
CA VAL A 109 40.69 6.33 27.89
C VAL A 109 40.40 5.06 27.10
N GLU A 110 39.21 4.49 27.30
CA GLU A 110 38.77 3.25 26.66
C GLU A 110 37.47 3.43 25.86
N PRO A 111 37.39 2.89 24.63
CA PRO A 111 36.22 2.99 23.78
C PRO A 111 35.14 1.95 24.15
N PHE A 112 34.87 1.73 25.44
CA PHE A 112 33.89 0.72 25.91
C PHE A 112 32.48 0.94 25.38
N ALA A 113 32.12 2.18 25.05
CA ALA A 113 30.83 2.53 24.45
C ALA A 113 30.56 1.77 23.13
N LEU A 114 31.60 1.35 22.40
CA LEU A 114 31.45 0.62 21.14
C LEU A 114 30.92 -0.81 21.34
N ILE A 115 31.13 -1.42 22.51
CA ILE A 115 30.71 -2.80 22.77
C ILE A 115 29.17 -2.90 22.88
N PRO A 116 28.46 -2.13 23.74
CA PRO A 116 27.00 -2.10 23.77
C PRO A 116 26.36 -1.69 22.43
N ILE A 117 26.98 -0.73 21.74
CA ILE A 117 26.51 -0.26 20.42
C ILE A 117 26.59 -1.40 19.38
N ALA A 118 27.69 -2.16 19.38
CA ALA A 118 27.83 -3.32 18.50
C ALA A 118 26.76 -4.39 18.79
N TYR A 119 26.45 -4.66 20.06
CA TYR A 119 25.36 -5.58 20.42
C TYR A 119 23.99 -5.10 19.95
N PHE A 120 23.72 -3.79 20.03
CA PHE A 120 22.48 -3.21 19.53
C PHE A 120 22.34 -3.44 18.01
N PHE A 121 23.39 -3.17 17.23
CA PHE A 121 23.38 -3.44 15.79
C PHE A 121 23.32 -4.94 15.45
N ALA A 122 23.93 -5.80 16.26
CA ALA A 122 23.79 -7.25 16.08
C ALA A 122 22.33 -7.69 16.31
N PHE A 123 21.68 -7.18 17.36
CA PHE A 123 20.28 -7.49 17.66
C PHE A 123 19.32 -7.02 16.56
N THR A 124 19.49 -5.79 16.05
CA THR A 124 18.67 -5.28 14.94
C THR A 124 18.87 -6.08 13.65
N ALA A 125 20.10 -6.54 13.38
CA ALA A 125 20.38 -7.43 12.25
C ALA A 125 19.65 -8.77 12.39
N ILE A 126 19.66 -9.37 13.59
CA ILE A 126 18.96 -10.64 13.88
C ILE A 126 17.45 -10.49 13.69
N LEU A 127 16.83 -9.45 14.26
CA LEU A 127 15.40 -9.20 14.10
C LEU A 127 15.02 -9.02 12.62
N SER A 128 15.86 -8.30 11.86
CA SER A 128 15.64 -8.10 10.43
C SER A 128 15.75 -9.40 9.63
N ALA A 129 16.74 -10.24 9.95
CA ALA A 129 16.94 -11.55 9.33
C ALA A 129 15.74 -12.48 9.59
N ILE A 130 15.22 -12.51 10.81
CA ILE A 130 14.01 -13.27 11.17
C ILE A 130 12.82 -12.75 10.35
N GLY A 131 12.64 -11.43 10.25
CA GLY A 131 11.58 -10.82 9.43
C GLY A 131 11.66 -11.24 7.95
N LEU A 132 12.86 -11.24 7.37
CA LEU A 132 13.09 -11.72 6.00
C LEU A 132 12.79 -13.21 5.85
N ALA A 133 13.20 -14.05 6.80
CA ALA A 133 12.91 -15.48 6.78
C ALA A 133 11.40 -15.75 6.83
N VAL A 134 10.66 -15.05 7.70
CA VAL A 134 9.20 -15.15 7.79
C VAL A 134 8.54 -14.71 6.48
N THR A 135 8.92 -13.56 5.92
CA THR A 135 8.33 -13.08 4.65
C THR A 135 8.63 -14.01 3.48
N TYR A 136 9.85 -14.57 3.42
CA TYR A 136 10.24 -15.60 2.45
C TYR A 136 9.41 -16.88 2.60
N LEU A 137 9.25 -17.40 3.82
CA LEU A 137 8.46 -18.61 4.09
C LEU A 137 6.98 -18.41 3.73
N VAL A 138 6.39 -17.26 4.06
CA VAL A 138 5.01 -16.93 3.69
C VAL A 138 4.85 -16.89 2.16
N LYS A 139 5.81 -16.29 1.44
CA LYS A 139 5.82 -16.26 -0.03
C LYS A 139 5.95 -17.67 -0.62
N HIS A 140 6.88 -18.47 -0.08
CA HIS A 140 7.11 -19.85 -0.51
C HIS A 140 5.86 -20.73 -0.29
N ASN A 141 5.23 -20.63 0.89
CA ASN A 141 4.02 -21.39 1.21
C ASN A 141 2.83 -20.99 0.34
N LYS A 142 2.68 -19.69 0.02
CA LYS A 142 1.62 -19.24 -0.89
C LYS A 142 1.82 -19.81 -2.31
N LYS A 143 3.04 -19.72 -2.85
CA LYS A 143 3.38 -20.30 -4.16
C LYS A 143 3.13 -21.81 -4.20
N LYS A 144 3.47 -22.53 -3.13
CA LYS A 144 3.21 -23.97 -3.01
C LYS A 144 1.71 -24.32 -3.01
N ARG A 145 0.86 -23.47 -2.43
CA ARG A 145 -0.60 -23.65 -2.45
C ARG A 145 -1.21 -23.43 -3.83
N GLU A 146 -0.70 -22.47 -4.59
CA GLU A 146 -1.18 -22.17 -5.95
C GLU A 146 -0.85 -23.29 -6.95
N ILE A 147 0.30 -23.97 -6.80
CA ILE A 147 0.70 -25.10 -7.66
C ILE A 147 -0.12 -26.38 -7.40
N LYS A 148 -0.71 -26.51 -6.20
CA LYS A 148 -1.46 -27.72 -5.80
C LYS A 148 -2.97 -27.63 -6.12
N LYS A 149 -3.44 -26.49 -6.63
CA LYS A 149 -4.85 -26.23 -6.96
C LYS A 149 -5.06 -26.37 -8.46
#